data_AF-A0A6S7GTQ0-F1
#
_entry.id   AF-A0A6S7GTQ0-F1
#
_cell.length_a   1.000
_cell.length_b   1.000
_cell.length_c   1.000
_cell.angle_alpha   90.00
_cell.angle_beta   90.00
_cell.angle_gamma   90.00
#
_symmetry.space_group_name_H-M   'P 1'
#
loop_
_entity.id
_entity.type
_entity.pdbx_description
1 polymer ?
#
loop_
_entity_poly.entity_id
_entity_poly.type
_entity_poly.pdbx_seq_one_letter_code
_entity_poly.pdbx_strand_id
1 'polypeptide(L)'
;MADRDENNENMVIVDDDGEFDDDEDGEETSTAPNVSVAVRIQEFPQECFKDTAIRKGAFFCEACREEISVKRSTIINHINTHKHLSGKEKLHQKAKRERDLAEVLRAYDEENHPIGETLSMNTRVFRLKVVTAFMKAGIAINKINCFRSILEESAYKLTDRTNMAQLIPVVHQEEKKNTLEELTGREISIVFDGTTRLGEALVIIVRFLDSEWKIQQRLLRFLLLAKSLAGEEVAREIISVLAR
;
A
#
# COMPACT_ATOMS: atom_id res chain seq x y z
N MET A 1 48.43 9.88 50.77
CA MET A 1 48.53 8.50 51.29
C MET A 1 48.12 7.61 50.12
N ALA A 2 49.00 7.25 49.18
CA ALA A 2 50.25 6.46 49.31
C ALA A 2 49.95 5.20 50.16
N ASP A 3 49.93 3.99 49.60
CA ASP A 3 51.06 3.20 49.04
C ASP A 3 50.56 2.25 47.92
N ARG A 4 51.22 2.07 46.76
CA ARG A 4 52.48 1.37 46.44
C ARG A 4 52.55 -0.07 46.95
N ASP A 5 52.51 -1.02 46.02
CA ASP A 5 53.38 -2.20 46.04
C ASP A 5 53.92 -2.44 44.63
N GLU A 6 55.25 -2.47 44.58
CA GLU A 6 56.13 -2.75 43.45
C GLU A 6 56.46 -4.25 43.40
N ASN A 7 56.77 -4.75 42.20
CA ASN A 7 57.66 -5.88 41.84
C ASN A 7 57.28 -6.26 40.39
N ASN A 8 57.95 -5.86 39.30
CA ASN A 8 59.36 -5.88 38.89
C ASN A 8 60.05 -7.25 39.00
N GLU A 9 60.02 -8.02 37.91
CA GLU A 9 61.16 -8.82 37.44
C GLU A 9 61.27 -8.77 35.89
N ASN A 10 62.24 -7.96 35.44
CA ASN A 10 63.18 -8.15 34.33
C ASN A 10 63.43 -9.64 33.95
N MET A 11 63.83 -10.13 32.76
CA MET A 11 64.67 -9.70 31.64
C MET A 11 64.74 -10.97 30.72
N VAL A 12 64.78 -10.95 29.40
CA VAL A 12 65.99 -11.02 28.54
C VAL A 12 65.48 -11.39 27.14
N ILE A 13 65.96 -10.68 26.12
CA ILE A 13 65.85 -11.00 24.70
C ILE A 13 66.94 -12.02 24.35
N VAL A 14 66.60 -13.07 23.60
CA VAL A 14 67.57 -13.86 22.83
C VAL A 14 66.97 -14.09 21.44
N ASP A 15 67.60 -13.46 20.44
CA ASP A 15 67.42 -13.78 19.03
C ASP A 15 68.07 -15.16 18.76
N ASP A 16 67.40 -16.03 17.99
CA ASP A 16 68.07 -17.16 17.35
C ASP A 16 67.47 -17.39 15.96
N ASP A 17 68.38 -17.45 15.00
CA ASP A 17 68.17 -17.44 13.57
C ASP A 17 67.97 -18.88 13.07
N GLY A 18 66.89 -19.13 12.32
CA GLY A 18 66.59 -20.47 11.81
C GLY A 18 65.86 -20.42 10.47
N GLU A 19 66.64 -20.38 9.40
CA GLU A 19 66.26 -20.68 8.02
C GLU A 19 65.81 -22.16 7.92
N PHE A 20 64.63 -22.43 7.34
CA PHE A 20 64.28 -23.77 6.85
C PHE A 20 63.36 -23.65 5.63
N ASP A 21 63.84 -24.22 4.52
CA ASP A 21 63.25 -24.23 3.19
C ASP A 21 61.98 -25.10 3.08
N ASP A 22 61.16 -24.71 2.10
CA ASP A 22 60.29 -25.49 1.18
C ASP A 22 59.51 -26.69 1.70
N ASP A 23 58.18 -26.63 1.56
CA ASP A 23 57.44 -27.61 0.73
C ASP A 23 56.00 -27.14 0.42
N GLU A 24 55.63 -27.32 -0.84
CA GLU A 24 54.32 -27.07 -1.46
C GLU A 24 53.18 -27.85 -0.77
N ASP A 25 52.02 -27.21 -0.63
CA ASP A 25 50.74 -27.93 -0.74
C ASP A 25 49.66 -26.98 -1.28
N GLY A 26 49.05 -27.41 -2.38
CA GLY A 26 48.26 -26.59 -3.29
C GLY A 26 46.95 -26.05 -2.74
N GLU A 27 46.69 -24.77 -3.04
CA GLU A 27 45.37 -24.17 -2.90
C GLU A 27 44.64 -24.26 -4.24
N GLU A 28 43.86 -25.33 -4.43
CA GLU A 28 42.87 -25.43 -5.51
C GLU A 28 41.80 -24.34 -5.31
N THR A 29 41.99 -23.17 -5.91
CA THR A 29 40.93 -22.19 -6.06
C THR A 29 39.91 -22.71 -7.08
N SER A 30 38.96 -23.52 -6.62
CA SER A 30 37.78 -23.88 -7.40
C SER A 30 36.91 -22.63 -7.61
N THR A 31 37.14 -21.93 -8.72
CA THR A 31 36.27 -20.83 -9.15
C THR A 31 34.93 -21.41 -9.60
N ALA A 32 33.96 -21.45 -8.69
CA ALA A 32 32.58 -21.77 -9.02
C ALA A 32 32.10 -20.87 -10.17
N PRO A 33 31.32 -21.39 -11.14
CA PRO A 33 30.87 -20.61 -12.28
C PRO A 33 30.05 -19.40 -11.78
N ASN A 34 30.40 -18.22 -12.28
CA ASN A 34 29.78 -16.96 -11.90
C ASN A 34 28.34 -16.93 -12.46
N VAL A 35 27.38 -17.48 -11.69
CA VAL A 35 25.97 -17.59 -12.10
C VAL A 35 25.37 -16.20 -12.27
N SER A 36 24.78 -15.94 -13.45
CA SER A 36 24.20 -14.63 -13.74
C SER A 36 22.91 -14.37 -12.95
N VAL A 37 22.61 -13.09 -12.73
CA VAL A 37 21.38 -12.64 -12.07
C VAL A 37 20.13 -13.17 -12.79
N ALA A 38 20.14 -13.17 -14.13
CA ALA A 38 19.03 -13.66 -14.93
C ALA A 38 18.70 -15.13 -14.65
N VAL A 39 19.73 -15.98 -14.49
CA VAL A 39 19.56 -17.39 -14.13
C VAL A 39 18.92 -17.52 -12.74
N ARG A 40 19.34 -16.71 -11.76
CA ARG A 40 18.74 -16.73 -10.41
C ARG A 40 17.28 -16.28 -10.40
N ILE A 41 16.91 -15.28 -11.21
CA ILE A 41 15.50 -14.86 -11.34
C ILE A 41 14.65 -16.00 -11.90
N GLN A 42 15.16 -16.73 -12.90
CA GLN A 42 14.46 -17.88 -13.49
C GLN A 42 14.36 -19.08 -12.55
N GLU A 43 15.35 -19.29 -11.67
CA GLU A 43 15.30 -20.36 -10.66
C GLU A 43 14.24 -20.11 -9.57
N PHE A 44 13.90 -18.84 -9.31
CA PHE A 44 12.96 -18.42 -8.28
C PHE A 44 11.83 -17.56 -8.86
N PRO A 45 11.01 -18.09 -9.80
CA PRO A 45 10.04 -17.29 -10.56
C PRO A 45 8.87 -16.79 -9.71
N GLN A 46 8.64 -17.40 -8.55
CA GLN A 46 7.60 -17.02 -7.60
C GLN A 46 8.06 -15.92 -6.62
N GLU A 47 9.31 -15.49 -6.71
CA GLU A 47 9.89 -14.50 -5.81
C GLU A 47 10.01 -13.11 -6.45
N CYS A 48 10.05 -12.08 -5.62
CA CYS A 48 10.00 -10.68 -6.05
C CYS A 48 11.40 -10.13 -6.41
N PHE A 49 12.18 -10.90 -7.18
CA PHE A 49 13.54 -10.52 -7.54
C PHE A 49 13.61 -9.81 -8.90
N LYS A 50 14.50 -8.82 -9.00
CA LYS A 50 14.73 -8.04 -10.22
C LYS A 50 16.21 -7.74 -10.38
N ASP A 51 16.63 -7.54 -11.63
CA ASP A 51 17.90 -6.87 -11.92
C ASP A 51 17.70 -5.37 -11.76
N THR A 52 18.71 -4.67 -11.22
CA THR A 52 18.66 -3.21 -11.17
C THR A 52 19.38 -2.60 -12.37
N ALA A 53 18.78 -1.59 -12.98
CA ALA A 53 19.44 -0.77 -13.99
C ALA A 53 20.47 0.20 -13.38
N ILE A 54 20.38 0.45 -12.07
CA ILE A 54 21.24 1.41 -11.34
C ILE A 54 22.66 0.87 -11.17
N ARG A 55 22.79 -0.43 -10.86
CA ARG A 55 24.06 -1.17 -10.90
C ARG A 55 23.89 -2.41 -11.76
N LYS A 56 24.56 -2.40 -12.92
CA LYS A 56 24.58 -3.53 -13.84
C LYS A 56 25.08 -4.78 -13.11
N GLY A 57 24.21 -5.78 -12.93
CA GLY A 57 24.52 -7.04 -12.24
C GLY A 57 24.16 -7.09 -10.75
N ALA A 58 23.55 -6.05 -10.18
CA ALA A 58 23.02 -6.13 -8.81
C ALA A 58 21.69 -6.89 -8.78
N PHE A 59 21.63 -7.91 -7.92
CA PHE A 59 20.44 -8.73 -7.68
C PHE A 59 19.63 -8.12 -6.54
N PHE A 60 18.39 -7.75 -6.80
CA PHE A 60 17.59 -6.94 -5.88
C PHE A 60 16.27 -7.60 -5.53
N CYS A 61 15.89 -7.54 -4.25
CA CYS A 61 14.60 -7.98 -3.77
C CYS A 61 13.65 -6.78 -3.60
N GLU A 62 12.58 -6.74 -4.39
CA GLU A 62 11.57 -5.68 -4.31
C GLU A 62 10.77 -5.70 -3.00
N ALA A 63 10.56 -6.90 -2.44
CA ALA A 63 9.83 -7.08 -1.18
C ALA A 63 10.61 -6.48 0.01
N CYS A 64 11.93 -6.71 0.04
CA CYS A 64 12.82 -6.28 1.13
C CYS A 64 13.47 -4.92 0.89
N ARG A 65 13.42 -4.42 -0.35
CA ARG A 65 14.08 -3.19 -0.82
C ARG A 65 15.59 -3.19 -0.56
N GLU A 66 16.24 -4.32 -0.82
CA GLU A 66 17.68 -4.49 -0.60
C GLU A 66 18.34 -5.30 -1.71
N GLU A 67 19.62 -5.00 -1.95
CA GLU A 67 20.49 -5.84 -2.79
C GLU A 67 20.84 -7.11 -2.02
N ILE A 68 20.82 -8.24 -2.72
CA ILE A 68 21.07 -9.57 -2.17
C ILE A 68 22.17 -10.27 -2.96
N SER A 69 22.88 -11.19 -2.30
CA SER A 69 23.91 -12.00 -2.97
C SER A 69 23.28 -12.99 -3.96
N VAL A 70 23.96 -13.23 -5.09
CA VAL A 70 23.61 -14.26 -6.08
C VAL A 70 23.89 -15.70 -5.59
N LYS A 71 24.50 -15.86 -4.41
CA LYS A 71 24.74 -17.17 -3.79
C LYS A 71 23.41 -17.84 -3.40
N ARG A 72 23.15 -19.04 -3.92
CA ARG A 72 21.88 -19.77 -3.73
C ARG A 72 21.50 -19.95 -2.26
N SER A 73 22.46 -20.29 -1.40
CA SER A 73 22.22 -20.45 0.05
C SER A 73 21.73 -19.15 0.70
N THR A 74 22.31 -18.00 0.32
CA THR A 74 21.87 -16.68 0.79
C THR A 74 20.45 -16.38 0.34
N ILE A 75 20.08 -16.73 -0.90
CA ILE A 75 18.72 -16.54 -1.44
C ILE A 75 17.73 -17.38 -0.63
N ILE A 76 18.01 -18.66 -0.41
CA ILE A 76 17.14 -19.57 0.35
C ILE A 76 16.95 -19.06 1.79
N ASN A 77 18.00 -18.58 2.43
CA ASN A 77 17.88 -18.02 3.77
C ASN A 77 17.06 -16.72 3.76
N HIS A 78 17.27 -15.85 2.76
CA HIS A 78 16.55 -14.59 2.59
C HIS A 78 15.04 -14.80 2.42
N ILE A 79 14.60 -15.72 1.55
CA ILE A 79 13.16 -15.93 1.27
C ILE A 79 12.39 -16.43 2.50
N ASN A 80 13.08 -17.11 3.42
CA ASN A 80 12.48 -17.63 4.65
C ASN A 80 12.45 -16.58 5.78
N THR A 81 13.02 -15.39 5.57
CA THR A 81 12.97 -14.34 6.58
C THR A 81 11.57 -13.74 6.71
N HIS A 82 11.19 -13.37 7.93
CA HIS A 82 9.93 -12.67 8.19
C HIS A 82 9.82 -11.36 7.38
N LYS A 83 10.95 -10.66 7.17
CA LYS A 83 11.01 -9.43 6.36
C LYS A 83 10.54 -9.71 4.92
N HIS A 84 11.06 -10.76 4.29
CA HIS A 84 10.69 -11.13 2.93
C HIS A 84 9.24 -11.58 2.82
N LEU A 85 8.80 -12.49 3.70
CA LEU A 85 7.43 -13.00 3.70
C LEU A 85 6.41 -11.87 3.87
N SER A 86 6.63 -10.97 4.84
CA SER A 86 5.78 -9.80 5.05
C SER A 86 5.84 -8.82 3.87
N GLY A 87 7.01 -8.58 3.29
CA GLY A 87 7.18 -7.71 2.13
C GLY A 87 6.49 -8.23 0.88
N LYS A 88 6.60 -9.54 0.63
CA LYS A 88 5.98 -10.25 -0.49
C LYS A 88 4.45 -10.17 -0.39
N GLU A 89 3.90 -10.43 0.79
CA GLU A 89 2.47 -10.29 1.02
C GLU A 89 2.00 -8.85 0.80
N LYS A 90 2.73 -7.84 1.29
CA LYS A 90 2.41 -6.42 1.05
C LYS A 90 2.41 -6.06 -0.44
N LEU A 91 3.38 -6.57 -1.21
CA LEU A 91 3.43 -6.36 -2.66
C LEU A 91 2.24 -7.01 -3.37
N HIS A 92 1.91 -8.26 -3.00
CA HIS A 92 0.76 -8.96 -3.55
C HIS A 92 -0.55 -8.21 -3.25
N GLN A 93 -0.75 -7.76 -2.02
CA GLN A 93 -1.90 -6.94 -1.63
C GLN A 93 -1.95 -5.60 -2.35
N LYS A 94 -0.79 -4.96 -2.62
CA LYS A 94 -0.73 -3.74 -3.41
C LYS A 94 -1.16 -4.01 -4.86
N ALA A 95 -0.61 -5.05 -5.49
CA ALA A 95 -0.93 -5.41 -6.86
C ALA A 95 -2.39 -5.85 -7.02
N LYS A 96 -2.95 -6.55 -6.03
CA LYS A 96 -4.38 -6.88 -5.97
C LYS A 96 -5.22 -5.62 -5.95
N ARG A 97 -4.96 -4.69 -5.01
CA ARG A 97 -5.68 -3.42 -4.92
C ARG A 97 -5.64 -2.61 -6.22
N GLU A 98 -4.50 -2.57 -6.91
CA GLU A 98 -4.39 -1.86 -8.18
C GLU A 98 -5.18 -2.53 -9.32
N ARG A 99 -5.28 -3.87 -9.33
CA ARG A 99 -6.16 -4.61 -10.24
C ARG A 99 -7.63 -4.37 -9.94
N ASP A 100 -8.03 -4.45 -8.67
CA ASP A 100 -9.42 -4.22 -8.24
C ASP A 100 -9.88 -2.81 -8.66
N LEU A 101 -9.04 -1.78 -8.45
CA LEU A 101 -9.34 -0.41 -8.91
C LEU A 101 -9.44 -0.29 -10.44
N ALA A 102 -8.60 -1.02 -11.17
CA ALA A 102 -8.65 -1.04 -12.64
C ALA A 102 -9.92 -1.75 -13.17
N GLU A 103 -10.46 -2.71 -12.42
CA GLU A 103 -11.74 -3.35 -12.73
C GLU A 103 -12.92 -2.42 -12.44
N VAL A 104 -12.91 -1.75 -11.28
CA VAL A 104 -13.93 -0.74 -10.93
C VAL A 104 -13.98 0.37 -11.98
N LEU A 105 -12.82 0.88 -12.42
CA LEU A 105 -12.76 1.88 -13.50
C LEU A 105 -13.32 1.35 -14.82
N ARG A 106 -12.96 0.11 -15.22
CA ARG A 106 -13.47 -0.49 -16.45
C ARG A 106 -15.00 -0.63 -16.44
N ALA A 107 -15.57 -1.13 -15.35
CA ALA A 107 -17.02 -1.25 -15.20
C ALA A 107 -17.71 0.12 -15.31
N TYR A 108 -17.15 1.15 -14.67
CA TYR A 108 -17.68 2.50 -14.77
C TYR A 108 -17.59 3.06 -16.21
N ASP A 109 -16.49 2.77 -16.91
CA ASP A 109 -16.27 3.23 -18.27
C ASP A 109 -17.21 2.59 -19.29
N GLU A 110 -17.53 1.31 -19.14
CA GLU A 110 -18.49 0.63 -20.02
C GLU A 110 -19.84 1.37 -20.10
N GLU A 111 -20.25 2.00 -18.99
CA GLU A 111 -21.51 2.73 -18.89
C GLU A 111 -21.39 4.23 -19.21
N ASN A 112 -20.24 4.85 -18.93
CA ASN A 112 -20.12 6.31 -18.88
C ASN A 112 -19.03 6.90 -19.78
N HIS A 113 -18.19 6.08 -20.42
CA HIS A 113 -17.00 6.58 -21.08
C HIS A 113 -17.28 7.16 -22.46
N PRO A 114 -16.92 8.43 -22.72
CA PRO A 114 -16.98 8.98 -24.06
C PRO A 114 -15.97 8.27 -24.96
N ILE A 115 -16.42 7.92 -26.18
CA ILE A 115 -15.59 7.28 -27.20
C ILE A 115 -14.36 8.16 -27.47
N GLY A 116 -13.15 7.62 -27.24
CA GLY A 116 -11.88 8.26 -27.62
C GLY A 116 -10.96 8.71 -26.49
N GLU A 117 -11.20 8.35 -25.21
CA GLU A 117 -10.19 8.59 -24.17
C GLU A 117 -8.94 7.72 -24.40
N THR A 118 -7.76 8.33 -24.32
CA THR A 118 -6.46 7.70 -24.66
C THR A 118 -5.53 7.53 -23.46
N LEU A 119 -6.01 7.83 -22.25
CA LEU A 119 -5.21 7.76 -21.03
C LEU A 119 -4.96 6.31 -20.59
N SER A 120 -3.71 6.02 -20.23
CA SER A 120 -3.35 4.70 -19.73
C SER A 120 -4.07 4.37 -18.42
N MET A 121 -4.49 3.11 -18.27
CA MET A 121 -5.21 2.64 -17.08
C MET A 121 -4.43 2.92 -15.79
N ASN A 122 -3.11 2.73 -15.80
CA ASN A 122 -2.27 3.00 -14.62
C ASN A 122 -2.34 4.46 -14.17
N THR A 123 -2.39 5.41 -15.10
CA THR A 123 -2.54 6.84 -14.78
C THR A 123 -3.91 7.12 -14.17
N ARG A 124 -4.96 6.47 -14.68
CA ARG A 124 -6.34 6.63 -14.20
C ARG A 124 -6.53 6.02 -12.81
N VAL A 125 -5.98 4.82 -12.57
CA VAL A 125 -5.90 4.19 -11.24
C VAL A 125 -5.16 5.08 -10.25
N PHE A 126 -4.02 5.67 -10.65
CA PHE A 126 -3.29 6.62 -9.81
C PHE A 126 -4.15 7.82 -9.41
N ARG A 127 -4.84 8.44 -10.37
CA ARG A 127 -5.74 9.58 -10.11
C ARG A 127 -6.89 9.19 -9.18
N LEU A 128 -7.51 8.04 -9.40
CA LEU A 128 -8.57 7.51 -8.53
C LEU A 128 -8.06 7.32 -7.10
N LYS A 129 -6.87 6.71 -6.92
CA LYS A 129 -6.23 6.55 -5.60
C LYS A 129 -6.06 7.89 -4.87
N VAL A 130 -5.64 8.94 -5.58
CA VAL A 130 -5.51 10.27 -5.00
C VAL A 130 -6.86 10.84 -4.57
N VAL A 131 -7.89 10.75 -5.42
CA VAL A 131 -9.25 11.22 -5.08
C VAL A 131 -9.79 10.46 -3.86
N THR A 132 -9.70 9.12 -3.87
CA THR A 132 -10.13 8.28 -2.75
C THR A 132 -9.40 8.64 -1.46
N ALA A 133 -8.08 8.85 -1.50
CA ALA A 133 -7.30 9.21 -0.31
C ALA A 133 -7.71 10.57 0.25
N PHE A 134 -7.93 11.58 -0.62
CA PHE A 134 -8.37 12.91 -0.19
C PHE A 134 -9.77 12.84 0.45
N MET A 135 -10.70 12.11 -0.18
CA MET A 135 -12.04 11.93 0.37
C MET A 135 -12.03 11.20 1.72
N LYS A 136 -11.26 10.12 1.85
CA LYS A 136 -11.11 9.38 3.12
C LYS A 136 -10.47 10.23 4.22
N ALA A 137 -9.58 11.15 3.87
CA ALA A 137 -8.96 12.07 4.80
C ALA A 137 -9.80 13.32 5.10
N GLY A 138 -10.97 13.49 4.47
CA GLY A 138 -11.80 14.70 4.61
C GLY A 138 -11.17 15.95 4.00
N ILE A 139 -10.20 15.79 3.09
CA ILE A 139 -9.50 16.90 2.43
C ILE A 139 -10.27 17.27 1.17
N ALA A 140 -10.65 18.55 1.06
CA ALA A 140 -11.36 19.05 -0.11
C ALA A 140 -10.53 18.86 -1.40
N ILE A 141 -11.15 18.36 -2.47
CA ILE A 141 -10.51 18.07 -3.76
C ILE A 141 -9.84 19.29 -4.39
N ASN A 142 -10.36 20.50 -4.12
CA ASN A 142 -9.73 21.74 -4.57
C ASN A 142 -8.31 21.97 -3.99
N LYS A 143 -7.95 21.28 -2.90
CA LYS A 143 -6.62 21.34 -2.28
C LYS A 143 -5.61 20.41 -2.94
N ILE A 144 -6.00 19.52 -3.86
CA ILE A 144 -5.07 18.61 -4.55
C ILE A 144 -3.89 19.38 -5.17
N ASN A 145 -4.15 20.56 -5.74
CA ASN A 145 -3.13 21.41 -6.35
C ASN A 145 -1.99 21.79 -5.38
N CYS A 146 -2.29 21.92 -4.08
CA CYS A 146 -1.30 22.23 -3.06
C CYS A 146 -0.33 21.07 -2.78
N PHE A 147 -0.71 19.84 -3.13
CA PHE A 147 0.09 18.63 -2.88
C PHE A 147 0.74 18.08 -4.14
N ARG A 148 0.55 18.72 -5.32
CA ARG A 148 1.05 18.20 -6.60
C ARG A 148 2.55 17.97 -6.60
N SER A 149 3.32 18.86 -5.98
CA SER A 149 4.78 18.73 -5.91
C SER A 149 5.22 17.40 -5.30
N ILE A 150 4.47 16.86 -4.35
CA ILE A 150 4.76 15.60 -3.65
C ILE A 150 4.08 14.42 -4.36
N LEU A 151 2.83 14.59 -4.80
CA LEU A 151 2.05 13.50 -5.42
C LEU A 151 2.62 13.11 -6.80
N GLU A 152 3.12 14.09 -7.54
CA GLU A 152 3.69 13.91 -8.89
C GLU A 152 5.21 13.65 -8.86
N GLU A 153 5.82 13.40 -7.69
CA GLU A 153 7.20 12.89 -7.62
C GLU A 153 7.32 11.49 -8.24
N SER A 154 6.21 10.77 -8.28
CA SER A 154 6.09 9.49 -8.98
C SER A 154 5.92 9.69 -10.50
N ALA A 155 6.02 8.61 -11.29
CA ALA A 155 5.95 8.67 -12.76
C ALA A 155 4.58 9.11 -13.34
N TYR A 156 3.57 9.40 -12.52
CA TYR A 156 2.22 9.70 -12.95
C TYR A 156 1.82 11.16 -12.65
N LYS A 157 1.15 11.80 -13.61
CA LYS A 157 0.68 13.18 -13.48
C LYS A 157 -0.81 13.26 -13.16
N LEU A 158 -1.16 14.20 -12.28
CA LEU A 158 -2.55 14.56 -12.01
C LEU A 158 -3.08 15.46 -13.13
N THR A 159 -4.40 15.47 -13.27
CA THR A 159 -5.12 16.39 -14.17
C THR A 159 -5.66 17.57 -13.35
N ASP A 160 -6.34 18.52 -13.99
CA ASP A 160 -6.98 19.62 -13.29
C ASP A 160 -8.01 19.12 -12.25
N ARG A 161 -8.20 19.90 -11.18
CA ARG A 161 -9.14 19.60 -10.09
C ARG A 161 -10.56 19.26 -10.59
N THR A 162 -10.99 19.86 -11.69
CA THR A 162 -12.32 19.65 -12.28
C THR A 162 -12.45 18.22 -12.81
N ASN A 163 -11.42 17.75 -13.51
CA ASN A 163 -11.36 16.38 -14.04
C ASN A 163 -11.12 15.37 -12.91
N MET A 164 -10.38 15.74 -11.87
CA MET A 164 -10.25 14.91 -10.67
C MET A 164 -11.60 14.73 -9.96
N ALA A 165 -12.42 15.78 -9.88
CA ALA A 165 -13.75 15.71 -9.27
C ALA A 165 -14.73 14.81 -10.06
N GLN A 166 -14.51 14.59 -11.36
CA GLN A 166 -15.31 13.65 -12.16
C GLN A 166 -15.13 12.19 -11.73
N LEU A 167 -14.12 11.86 -10.91
CA LEU A 167 -13.92 10.52 -10.36
C LEU A 167 -14.71 10.29 -9.06
N ILE A 168 -15.33 11.32 -8.48
CA ILE A 168 -16.12 11.20 -7.24
C ILE A 168 -17.27 10.19 -7.38
N PRO A 169 -18.03 10.12 -8.50
CA PRO A 169 -19.06 9.10 -8.68
C PRO A 169 -18.52 7.67 -8.59
N VAL A 170 -17.33 7.41 -9.14
CA VAL A 170 -16.67 6.09 -9.06
C VAL A 170 -16.38 5.73 -7.60
N VAL A 171 -15.80 6.67 -6.85
CA VAL A 171 -15.53 6.47 -5.42
C VAL A 171 -16.84 6.26 -4.66
N HIS A 172 -17.89 7.02 -4.97
CA HIS A 172 -19.19 6.91 -4.32
C HIS A 172 -19.86 5.54 -4.59
N GLN A 173 -19.81 5.04 -5.83
CA GLN A 173 -20.36 3.75 -6.19
C GLN A 173 -19.66 2.60 -5.44
N GLU A 174 -18.33 2.68 -5.34
CA GLU A 174 -17.54 1.68 -4.62
C GLU A 174 -17.81 1.73 -3.11
N GLU A 175 -17.85 2.93 -2.50
CA GLU A 175 -18.19 3.07 -1.07
C GLU A 175 -19.63 2.63 -0.77
N LYS A 176 -20.58 2.86 -1.71
CA LYS A 176 -21.95 2.33 -1.62
C LYS A 176 -21.95 0.81 -1.62
N LYS A 177 -21.24 0.18 -2.56
CA LYS A 177 -21.11 -1.28 -2.66
C LYS A 177 -20.54 -1.87 -1.37
N ASN A 178 -19.43 -1.32 -0.88
CA ASN A 178 -18.80 -1.77 0.36
C ASN A 178 -19.74 -1.63 1.57
N THR A 179 -20.48 -0.53 1.65
CA THR A 179 -21.47 -0.32 2.72
C THR A 179 -22.61 -1.34 2.61
N LEU A 180 -23.09 -1.65 1.41
CA LEU A 180 -24.14 -2.64 1.20
C LEU A 180 -23.66 -4.05 1.59
N GLU A 181 -22.47 -4.45 1.15
CA GLU A 181 -21.85 -5.74 1.53
C GLU A 181 -21.67 -5.83 3.06
N GLU A 182 -21.28 -4.73 3.70
CA GLU A 182 -21.14 -4.67 5.16
C GLU A 182 -22.48 -4.86 5.88
N LEU A 183 -23.57 -4.25 5.38
CA LEU A 183 -24.88 -4.29 6.03
C LEU A 183 -25.71 -5.54 5.69
N THR A 184 -25.40 -6.21 4.59
CA THR A 184 -26.18 -7.35 4.09
C THR A 184 -26.24 -8.48 5.12
N GLY A 185 -27.45 -8.95 5.43
CA GLY A 185 -27.68 -10.03 6.39
C GLY A 185 -27.52 -9.64 7.86
N ARG A 186 -27.33 -8.35 8.17
CA ARG A 186 -27.23 -7.86 9.56
C ARG A 186 -28.54 -7.27 10.06
N GLU A 187 -28.76 -7.40 11.35
CA GLU A 187 -29.77 -6.61 12.05
C GLU A 187 -29.27 -5.17 12.21
N ILE A 188 -30.07 -4.21 11.74
CA ILE A 188 -29.73 -2.80 11.74
C ILE A 188 -30.74 -1.99 12.54
N SER A 189 -30.26 -0.94 13.20
CA SER A 189 -31.06 0.13 13.79
C SER A 189 -30.90 1.38 12.91
N ILE A 190 -32.02 1.99 12.53
CA ILE A 190 -32.03 3.20 11.72
C ILE A 190 -32.22 4.40 12.65
N VAL A 191 -31.32 5.37 12.53
CA VAL A 191 -31.38 6.65 13.22
C VAL A 191 -31.54 7.73 12.16
N PHE A 192 -32.61 8.49 12.24
CA PHE A 192 -32.78 9.70 11.44
C PHE A 192 -32.85 10.91 12.36
N ASP A 193 -32.19 11.99 11.95
CA ASP A 193 -32.17 13.24 12.69
C ASP A 193 -32.23 14.42 11.72
N GLY A 194 -32.73 15.56 12.19
CA GLY A 194 -32.79 16.76 11.38
C GLY A 194 -32.58 18.05 12.17
N THR A 195 -31.96 19.04 11.53
CA THR A 195 -31.79 20.38 12.12
C THR A 195 -32.24 21.46 11.17
N THR A 196 -32.85 22.53 11.69
CA THR A 196 -33.47 23.61 10.91
C THR A 196 -32.65 24.91 10.88
N ARG A 197 -31.43 24.91 11.41
CA ARG A 197 -30.67 26.14 11.73
C ARG A 197 -30.22 26.94 10.50
N LEU A 198 -30.04 26.31 9.33
CA LEU A 198 -29.63 26.94 8.06
C LEU A 198 -30.28 26.20 6.86
N GLY A 199 -31.60 26.08 6.88
CA GLY A 199 -32.34 25.08 6.07
C GLY A 199 -32.50 23.79 6.86
N GLU A 200 -33.36 22.88 6.39
CA GLU A 200 -33.50 21.58 7.05
C GLU A 200 -32.40 20.63 6.54
N ALA A 201 -31.49 20.23 7.42
CA ALA A 201 -30.56 19.14 7.13
C ALA A 201 -31.16 17.85 7.66
N LEU A 202 -31.43 16.86 6.80
CA LEU A 202 -31.84 15.51 7.19
C LEU A 202 -30.65 14.56 7.11
N VAL A 203 -30.47 13.76 8.14
CA VAL A 203 -29.43 12.75 8.24
C VAL A 203 -30.06 11.39 8.48
N ILE A 204 -29.63 10.37 7.74
CA ILE A 204 -30.01 8.97 7.95
C ILE A 204 -28.75 8.16 8.19
N ILE A 205 -28.66 7.57 9.37
CA ILE A 205 -27.56 6.74 9.84
C ILE A 205 -28.11 5.36 10.15
N VAL A 206 -27.34 4.32 9.84
CA VAL A 206 -27.58 2.97 10.33
C VAL A 206 -26.55 2.61 11.39
N ARG A 207 -27.00 1.88 12.40
CA ARG A 207 -26.17 1.30 13.46
C ARG A 207 -26.35 -0.21 13.47
N PHE A 208 -25.27 -0.94 13.65
CA PHE A 208 -25.30 -2.41 13.72
C PHE A 208 -24.17 -2.92 14.63
N LEU A 209 -24.29 -4.16 15.09
CA LEU A 209 -23.21 -4.82 15.81
C LEU A 209 -22.28 -5.54 14.83
N ASP A 210 -20.98 -5.36 15.03
CA ASP A 210 -19.98 -6.17 14.33
C ASP A 210 -19.74 -7.53 15.00
N SER A 211 -18.88 -8.35 14.39
CA SER A 211 -18.50 -9.66 14.90
C SER A 211 -17.77 -9.61 16.25
N GLU A 212 -17.26 -8.43 16.64
CA GLU A 212 -16.60 -8.18 17.91
C GLU A 212 -17.55 -7.53 18.94
N TRP A 213 -18.86 -7.54 18.68
CA TRP A 213 -19.89 -6.93 19.52
C TRP A 213 -19.71 -5.41 19.72
N LYS A 214 -19.06 -4.73 18.77
CA LYS A 214 -18.94 -3.27 18.78
C LYS A 214 -20.03 -2.64 17.93
N ILE A 215 -20.57 -1.53 18.43
CA ILE A 215 -21.53 -0.73 17.68
C ILE A 215 -20.77 0.00 16.56
N GLN A 216 -21.12 -0.33 15.33
CA GLN A 216 -20.69 0.38 14.14
C GLN A 216 -21.79 1.33 13.68
N GLN A 217 -21.40 2.41 13.00
CA GLN A 217 -22.32 3.37 12.41
C GLN A 217 -21.91 3.74 11.00
N ARG A 218 -22.90 3.87 10.10
CA ARG A 218 -22.70 4.30 8.71
C ARG A 218 -23.70 5.38 8.35
N LEU A 219 -23.20 6.47 7.78
CA LEU A 219 -24.03 7.51 7.18
C LEU A 219 -24.52 7.01 5.83
N LEU A 220 -25.83 6.87 5.66
CA LEU A 220 -26.43 6.46 4.38
C LEU A 220 -26.90 7.65 3.56
N ARG A 221 -27.37 8.70 4.22
CA ARG A 221 -27.89 9.88 3.53
C ARG A 221 -27.71 11.14 4.35
N PHE A 222 -27.33 12.20 3.64
CA PHE A 222 -27.34 13.57 4.12
C PHE A 222 -28.04 14.43 3.06
N LEU A 223 -29.13 15.09 3.43
CA LEU A 223 -29.87 15.99 2.55
C LEU A 223 -29.92 17.38 3.15
N LEU A 224 -29.77 18.40 2.30
CA LEU A 224 -30.12 19.77 2.61
C LEU A 224 -31.43 20.10 1.91
N LEU A 225 -32.42 20.50 2.67
CA LEU A 225 -33.80 20.68 2.27
C LEU A 225 -34.23 22.12 2.53
N ALA A 226 -35.03 22.66 1.62
CA ALA A 226 -35.55 24.02 1.72
C ALA A 226 -36.63 24.18 2.80
N LYS A 227 -37.33 23.09 3.13
CA LYS A 227 -38.45 23.05 4.09
C LYS A 227 -38.39 21.77 4.91
N SER A 228 -39.11 21.78 6.03
CA SER A 228 -39.23 20.59 6.85
C SER A 228 -40.04 19.47 6.20
N LEU A 229 -39.56 18.23 6.33
CA LEU A 229 -40.29 17.04 5.90
C LEU A 229 -41.38 16.66 6.90
N ALA A 230 -42.56 16.31 6.38
CA ALA A 230 -43.59 15.62 7.13
C ALA A 230 -43.19 14.16 7.40
N GLY A 231 -43.83 13.52 8.39
CA GLY A 231 -43.52 12.13 8.78
C GLY A 231 -43.59 11.12 7.61
N GLU A 232 -44.55 11.28 6.71
CA GLU A 232 -44.65 10.44 5.50
C GLU A 232 -43.50 10.66 4.52
N GLU A 233 -43.03 11.91 4.39
CA GLU A 233 -41.90 12.25 3.52
C GLU A 233 -40.59 11.68 4.09
N VAL A 234 -40.40 11.74 5.41
CA VAL A 234 -39.27 11.09 6.10
C VAL A 234 -39.30 9.57 5.90
N ALA A 235 -40.46 8.93 6.08
CA ALA A 235 -40.60 7.49 5.88
C ALA A 235 -40.25 7.09 4.42
N ARG A 236 -40.70 7.88 3.44
CA ARG A 236 -40.36 7.67 2.02
C ARG A 236 -38.85 7.78 1.78
N GLU A 237 -38.20 8.78 2.36
CA GLU A 237 -36.74 8.93 2.23
C GLU A 237 -36.00 7.74 2.83
N ILE A 238 -36.39 7.29 4.03
CA ILE A 238 -35.80 6.11 4.68
C ILE A 238 -35.97 4.85 3.80
N ILE A 239 -37.18 4.58 3.31
CA ILE A 239 -37.44 3.45 2.42
C ILE A 239 -36.61 3.56 1.15
N SER A 240 -36.52 4.75 0.56
CA SER A 240 -35.74 4.97 -0.67
C SER A 240 -34.25 4.73 -0.51
N VAL A 241 -33.72 4.89 0.70
CA VAL A 241 -32.30 4.63 1.03
C VAL A 241 -32.06 3.14 1.22
N LEU A 242 -32.99 2.44 1.86
CA LEU A 242 -32.86 1.01 2.16
C LEU A 242 -33.18 0.10 0.97
N ALA A 243 -34.01 0.56 0.04
CA ALA A 243 -34.39 -0.19 -1.16
C ALA A 243 -33.33 -0.17 -2.29
N ARG A 244 -32.14 0.42 -2.04
CA ARG A 244 -31.12 0.75 -3.05
C ARG A 244 -29.88 -0.12 -2.99
#